data_AF-A0ABD6W5Y9-F1
#
_entry.id   AF-A0ABD6W5Y9-F1
#
_cell.length_a   1.000
_cell.length_b   1.000
_cell.length_c   1.000
_cell.angle_alpha   90.00
_cell.angle_beta   90.00
_cell.angle_gamma   90.00
#
_symmetry.space_group_name_H-M   'P 1'
#
loop_
_entity.id
_entity.type
_entity.pdbx_description
1 polymer ?
#
loop_
_entity_poly.entity_id
_entity_poly.type
_entity_poly.pdbx_seq_one_letter_code
_entity_poly.pdbx_strand_id
1 'polypeptide(L)'
;MRPPLTLDAGRLLTRTASGDASALEELVDRFGGLVFACIGTVQADPAGRDRLCSDVFTALWRRACEGAHSPEPVLWVLKVLCETLGSANELDRRPLSGGLLGLACPDRELLLLAAAGGFSQGEISALTGIDEFRLRAILRTALEALRGRRDDLLTA
;
A
#
# COMPACT_ATOMS: atom_id res chain seq x y z
N MET A 1 15.64 2.08 12.32
CA MET A 1 15.92 3.31 11.55
C MET A 1 15.63 3.04 10.08
N ARG A 2 14.47 3.48 9.60
CA ARG A 2 14.06 3.75 8.21
C ARG A 2 12.97 4.83 8.38
N PRO A 3 12.99 6.00 7.67
CA PRO A 3 12.89 6.00 6.22
C PRO A 3 13.69 7.11 5.47
N PRO A 4 14.64 6.75 4.58
CA PRO A 4 15.02 7.58 3.43
C PRO A 4 13.95 7.61 2.32
N LEU A 5 12.87 6.84 2.47
CA LEU A 5 11.80 6.68 1.46
C LEU A 5 11.09 7.99 1.13
N THR A 6 10.88 8.89 2.10
CA THR A 6 10.10 10.11 1.90
C THR A 6 10.80 11.12 1.00
N LEU A 7 12.10 11.33 1.21
CA LEU A 7 12.91 12.23 0.38
C LEU A 7 13.21 11.62 -0.99
N ASP A 8 13.44 10.31 -1.04
CA ASP A 8 13.71 9.60 -2.29
C ASP A 8 12.46 9.51 -3.18
N ALA A 9 11.26 9.34 -2.61
CA ALA A 9 10.02 9.14 -3.36
C ALA A 9 9.74 10.26 -4.37
N GLY A 10 9.75 11.52 -3.92
CA GLY A 10 9.46 12.66 -4.80
C GLY A 10 10.45 12.74 -5.97
N ARG A 11 11.75 12.67 -5.66
CA ARG A 11 12.81 12.71 -6.67
C ARG A 11 12.73 11.55 -7.67
N LEU A 12 12.50 10.32 -7.17
CA LEU A 12 12.39 9.13 -8.01
C LEU A 12 11.14 9.20 -8.90
N LEU A 13 10.01 9.66 -8.38
CA LEU A 13 8.78 9.83 -9.16
C LEU A 13 8.92 10.89 -10.24
N THR A 14 9.58 12.03 -9.95
CA THR A 14 9.88 13.06 -10.96
C THR A 14 10.75 12.50 -12.09
N ARG A 15 11.81 11.75 -11.78
CA ARG A 15 12.66 11.12 -12.80
C ARG A 15 11.90 10.04 -13.59
N THR A 16 11.14 9.21 -12.90
CA THR A 16 10.30 8.16 -13.52
C THR A 16 9.30 8.79 -14.49
N ALA A 17 8.66 9.91 -14.11
CA ALA A 17 7.73 10.65 -14.96
C ALA A 17 8.37 11.20 -16.25
N SER A 18 9.69 11.43 -16.26
CA SER A 18 10.44 11.83 -17.45
C SER A 18 10.82 10.68 -18.39
N GLY A 19 10.47 9.44 -18.03
CA GLY A 19 10.82 8.24 -18.80
C GLY A 19 12.17 7.62 -18.43
N ASP A 20 12.77 7.99 -17.30
CA ASP A 20 14.03 7.43 -16.81
C ASP A 20 13.84 6.01 -16.25
N ALA A 21 14.26 5.00 -17.01
CA ALA A 21 14.17 3.59 -16.60
C ALA A 21 15.04 3.27 -15.37
N SER A 22 16.18 3.94 -15.19
CA SER A 22 17.04 3.73 -14.02
C SER A 22 16.39 4.22 -12.73
N ALA A 23 15.56 5.27 -12.83
CA ALA A 23 14.79 5.75 -11.69
C ALA A 23 13.69 4.76 -11.28
N LEU A 24 13.13 4.01 -12.23
CA LEU A 24 12.18 2.93 -11.93
C LEU A 24 12.88 1.76 -11.22
N GLU A 25 14.08 1.38 -11.66
CA GLU A 25 14.88 0.36 -10.96
C GLU A 25 15.20 0.78 -9.52
N GLU A 26 15.64 2.02 -9.31
CA GLU A 26 15.84 2.57 -7.96
C GLU A 26 14.54 2.56 -7.14
N LEU A 27 13.40 2.86 -7.77
CA LEU A 27 12.09 2.83 -7.12
C LEU A 27 11.71 1.38 -6.72
N VAL A 28 11.99 0.39 -7.56
CA VAL A 28 11.83 -1.04 -7.24
C VAL A 28 12.74 -1.45 -6.09
N ASP A 29 14.01 -1.07 -6.08
CA ASP A 29 14.94 -1.39 -5.01
C ASP A 29 14.51 -0.80 -3.66
N ARG A 30 13.99 0.43 -3.69
CA ARG A 30 13.56 1.15 -2.48
C ARG A 30 12.21 0.67 -1.95
N PHE A 31 11.21 0.52 -2.82
CA PHE A 31 9.83 0.20 -2.45
C PHE A 31 9.47 -1.29 -2.58
N GLY A 32 10.28 -2.10 -3.26
CA GLY A 32 10.01 -3.52 -3.51
C GLY A 32 9.76 -4.32 -2.24
N GLY A 33 10.56 -4.12 -1.20
CA GLY A 33 10.34 -4.79 0.09
C GLY A 33 8.99 -4.42 0.73
N LEU A 34 8.56 -3.16 0.61
CA LEU A 34 7.25 -2.70 1.13
C LEU A 34 6.11 -3.29 0.29
N VAL A 35 6.20 -3.17 -1.03
CA VAL A 35 5.20 -3.67 -1.97
C VAL A 35 5.01 -5.18 -1.81
N PHE A 36 6.11 -5.94 -1.73
CA PHE A 36 6.08 -7.38 -1.52
C PHE A 36 5.48 -7.76 -0.18
N ALA A 37 5.85 -7.06 0.92
CA ALA A 37 5.26 -7.31 2.23
C ALA A 37 3.74 -7.08 2.23
N CYS A 38 3.29 -5.96 1.66
CA CYS A 38 1.87 -5.62 1.54
C CYS A 38 1.10 -6.64 0.67
N ILE A 39 1.63 -7.01 -0.49
CA ILE A 39 1.05 -8.05 -1.35
C ILE A 39 0.97 -9.39 -0.60
N GLY A 40 1.99 -9.74 0.18
CA GLY A 40 2.04 -10.95 0.98
C GLY A 40 0.91 -11.06 2.01
N THR A 41 0.33 -9.94 2.45
CA THR A 41 -0.82 -9.93 3.38
C THR A 41 -2.14 -10.32 2.71
N VAL A 42 -2.24 -10.16 1.38
CA VAL A 42 -3.51 -10.30 0.65
C VAL A 42 -3.52 -11.42 -0.37
N GLN A 43 -2.34 -11.84 -0.84
CA GLN A 43 -2.18 -12.93 -1.79
C GLN A 43 -1.21 -13.96 -1.20
N ALA A 44 -1.63 -15.23 -1.16
CA ALA A 44 -0.82 -16.33 -0.66
C ALA A 44 -0.03 -17.03 -1.78
N ASP A 45 -0.60 -17.09 -2.99
CA ASP A 45 -0.02 -17.78 -4.14
C ASP A 45 1.19 -17.02 -4.72
N PRO A 46 2.37 -17.64 -4.85
CA PRO A 46 3.57 -16.99 -5.38
C PRO A 46 3.39 -16.38 -6.77
N ALA A 47 2.73 -17.09 -7.70
CA ALA A 47 2.53 -16.57 -9.06
C ALA A 47 1.61 -15.35 -9.07
N GLY A 48 0.56 -15.36 -8.24
CA GLY A 48 -0.28 -14.20 -7.98
C GLY A 48 0.51 -13.02 -7.40
N ARG A 49 1.45 -13.27 -6.47
CA ARG A 49 2.30 -12.22 -5.88
C ARG A 49 3.18 -11.55 -6.92
N ASP A 50 3.84 -12.33 -7.77
CA ASP A 50 4.73 -11.82 -8.81
C ASP A 50 3.97 -10.97 -9.84
N ARG A 51 2.78 -11.43 -10.23
CA ARG A 51 1.87 -10.68 -11.09
C ARG A 51 1.46 -9.35 -10.45
N LEU A 52 1.02 -9.36 -9.19
CA LEU A 52 0.63 -8.14 -8.49
C LEU A 52 1.80 -7.17 -8.33
N CYS A 53 3.01 -7.65 -8.04
CA CYS A 53 4.20 -6.80 -8.01
C CYS A 53 4.41 -6.08 -9.35
N SER A 54 4.33 -6.83 -10.45
CA SER A 54 4.47 -6.27 -11.80
C SER A 54 3.35 -5.27 -12.12
N ASP A 55 2.10 -5.58 -11.76
CA ASP A 55 0.96 -4.69 -11.97
C ASP A 55 1.10 -3.38 -11.16
N VAL A 56 1.57 -3.46 -9.91
CA VAL A 56 1.80 -2.29 -9.06
C VAL A 56 2.90 -1.39 -9.64
N PHE A 57 4.07 -1.94 -9.96
CA PHE A 57 5.17 -1.12 -10.51
C PHE A 57 4.82 -0.58 -11.91
N THR A 58 4.05 -1.32 -12.70
CA THR A 58 3.51 -0.83 -13.98
C THR A 58 2.55 0.34 -13.77
N ALA A 59 1.67 0.26 -12.76
CA ALA A 59 0.75 1.35 -12.41
C ALA A 59 1.51 2.59 -11.91
N LEU A 60 2.54 2.39 -11.07
CA LEU A 60 3.41 3.47 -10.59
C LEU A 60 4.13 4.17 -11.75
N TRP A 61 4.69 3.40 -12.70
CA TRP A 61 5.32 3.96 -13.90
C TRP A 61 4.32 4.77 -14.74
N ARG A 62 3.17 4.18 -15.08
CA ARG A 62 2.16 4.81 -15.95
C ARG A 62 1.59 6.09 -15.37
N ARG A 63 1.53 6.18 -14.04
CA ARG A 63 0.95 7.31 -13.31
C ARG A 63 2.00 8.16 -12.62
N ALA A 64 3.29 7.97 -12.91
CA ALA A 64 4.39 8.67 -12.23
C ALA A 64 4.25 10.20 -12.28
N CYS A 65 3.66 10.75 -13.35
CA CYS A 65 3.33 12.17 -13.43
C CYS A 65 2.39 12.63 -12.30
N GLU A 66 1.39 11.85 -11.90
CA GLU A 66 0.53 12.19 -10.76
C GLU A 66 1.33 12.21 -9.46
N GLY A 67 2.18 11.20 -9.26
CA GLY A 67 3.02 11.08 -8.07
C GLY A 67 4.07 12.19 -7.97
N ALA A 68 4.64 12.62 -9.10
CA ALA A 68 5.61 13.69 -9.16
C ALA A 68 5.04 15.06 -8.73
N HIS A 69 3.72 15.26 -8.86
CA HIS A 69 3.02 16.47 -8.42
C HIS A 69 2.32 16.29 -7.06
N SER A 70 2.44 15.11 -6.44
CA SER A 70 1.81 14.86 -5.15
C SER A 70 2.55 15.60 -4.03
N PRO A 71 1.85 16.29 -3.11
CA PRO A 71 2.47 16.85 -1.90
C PRO A 71 2.97 15.76 -0.95
N GLU A 72 2.44 14.54 -1.07
CA GLU A 72 2.75 13.38 -0.24
C GLU A 72 3.12 12.19 -1.16
N PRO A 73 4.35 12.14 -1.68
CA PRO A 73 4.73 11.17 -2.71
C PRO A 73 4.66 9.73 -2.22
N VAL A 74 5.00 9.49 -0.94
CA VAL A 74 4.89 8.17 -0.32
C VAL A 74 3.43 7.73 -0.20
N LEU A 75 2.54 8.62 0.27
CA LEU A 75 1.12 8.29 0.39
C LEU A 75 0.51 8.02 -0.99
N TRP A 76 0.95 8.75 -2.02
CA TRP A 76 0.55 8.47 -3.40
C TRP A 76 0.98 7.07 -3.85
N VAL A 77 2.22 6.64 -3.58
CA VAL A 77 2.67 5.27 -3.90
C VAL A 77 1.79 4.23 -3.20
N LEU A 78 1.49 4.43 -1.91
CA LEU A 78 0.63 3.52 -1.13
C LEU A 78 -0.80 3.49 -1.66
N LYS A 79 -1.33 4.63 -2.08
CA LYS A 79 -2.63 4.74 -2.73
C LYS A 79 -2.66 3.94 -4.03
N VAL A 80 -1.67 4.10 -4.90
CA VAL A 80 -1.59 3.33 -6.16
C VAL A 80 -1.51 1.83 -5.88
N LEU A 81 -0.64 1.41 -4.95
CA LEU A 81 -0.58 0.03 -4.47
C LEU A 81 -1.97 -0.45 -4.04
N CYS A 82 -2.64 0.34 -3.21
CA CYS A 82 -3.95 0.03 -2.69
C CYS A 82 -5.01 -0.15 -3.78
N GLU A 83 -5.08 0.78 -4.73
CA GLU A 83 -5.98 0.75 -5.89
C GLU A 83 -5.71 -0.50 -6.73
N THR A 84 -4.45 -0.79 -7.07
CA THR A 84 -4.08 -1.98 -7.85
C THR A 84 -4.49 -3.28 -7.16
N LEU A 85 -4.25 -3.41 -5.85
CA LEU A 85 -4.68 -4.58 -5.08
C LEU A 85 -6.21 -4.72 -5.04
N GLY A 86 -6.92 -3.60 -4.94
CA GLY A 86 -8.39 -3.58 -4.97
C GLY A 86 -8.93 -4.07 -6.32
N SER A 87 -8.45 -3.48 -7.42
CA SER A 87 -8.87 -3.85 -8.78
C SER A 87 -8.54 -5.31 -9.13
N ALA A 88 -7.39 -5.82 -8.69
CA ALA A 88 -7.03 -7.23 -8.91
C ALA A 88 -7.95 -8.20 -8.14
N ASN A 89 -8.36 -7.83 -6.92
CA ASN A 89 -9.29 -8.61 -6.11
C ASN A 89 -10.71 -8.68 -6.72
N GLU A 90 -11.13 -7.67 -7.49
CA GLU A 90 -12.42 -7.72 -8.21
C GLU A 90 -12.41 -8.73 -9.37
N LEU A 91 -11.24 -8.94 -9.99
CA LEU A 91 -11.07 -9.86 -11.12
C LEU A 91 -10.94 -11.31 -10.66
N ASP A 92 -10.35 -11.53 -9.49
CA ASP A 92 -10.10 -12.85 -8.91
C ASP A 92 -11.24 -13.20 -7.94
N ARG A 93 -12.31 -13.86 -8.42
CA ARG A 93 -13.54 -14.21 -7.66
C ARG A 93 -13.35 -15.12 -6.42
N ARG A 94 -12.13 -15.23 -5.86
CA ARG A 94 -11.85 -15.85 -4.55
C ARG A 94 -11.57 -14.75 -3.52
N PRO A 95 -12.28 -14.72 -2.37
CA PRO A 95 -12.13 -13.68 -1.36
C PRO A 95 -10.84 -13.91 -0.55
N LEU A 96 -9.67 -13.66 -1.12
CA LEU A 96 -8.39 -13.98 -0.46
C LEU A 96 -7.91 -12.90 0.51
N SER A 97 -8.61 -11.76 0.59
CA SER A 97 -8.22 -10.64 1.47
C SER A 97 -9.34 -9.63 1.75
N GLY A 98 -10.58 -9.99 1.41
CA GLY A 98 -11.73 -9.08 1.34
C GLY A 98 -12.13 -8.37 2.64
N GLY A 99 -11.50 -8.72 3.76
CA GLY A 99 -11.60 -7.94 5.00
C GLY A 99 -10.94 -6.58 4.82
N LEU A 100 -9.61 -6.52 4.79
CA LEU A 100 -8.86 -5.26 4.85
C LEU A 100 -9.12 -4.34 3.65
N LEU A 101 -9.11 -4.91 2.43
CA LEU A 101 -9.26 -4.15 1.19
C LEU A 101 -10.71 -3.72 0.90
N GLY A 102 -11.69 -4.38 1.53
CA GLY A 102 -13.12 -4.14 1.36
C GLY A 102 -13.75 -3.30 2.47
N LEU A 103 -12.99 -2.89 3.50
CA LEU A 103 -13.45 -1.89 4.45
C LEU A 103 -13.56 -0.54 3.72
N ALA A 104 -14.71 0.13 3.87
CA ALA A 104 -14.83 1.55 3.56
C ALA A 104 -14.06 2.36 4.62
N CYS A 105 -12.73 2.32 4.52
CA CYS A 105 -11.81 3.01 5.40
C CYS A 105 -11.11 4.11 4.57
N PRO A 106 -11.20 5.39 4.97
CA PRO A 106 -10.48 6.46 4.29
C PRO A 106 -8.95 6.31 4.36
N ASP A 107 -8.44 5.49 5.27
CA ASP A 107 -7.02 5.33 5.59
C ASP A 107 -6.49 3.90 5.29
N ARG A 108 -6.99 3.24 4.24
CA ARG A 108 -6.66 1.83 3.96
C ARG A 108 -5.16 1.61 3.74
N GLU A 109 -4.46 2.62 3.24
CA GLU A 109 -3.01 2.64 3.04
C GLU A 109 -2.27 2.37 4.36
N LEU A 110 -2.72 2.98 5.45
CA LEU A 110 -2.14 2.82 6.78
C LEU A 110 -2.42 1.43 7.34
N LEU A 111 -3.64 0.92 7.11
CA LEU A 111 -4.02 -0.41 7.55
C LEU A 111 -3.19 -1.47 6.84
N LEU A 112 -2.93 -1.31 5.54
CA LEU A 112 -2.12 -2.23 4.76
C LEU A 112 -0.67 -2.24 5.26
N LEU A 113 -0.09 -1.07 5.55
CA LEU A 113 1.24 -0.96 6.14
C LEU A 113 1.32 -1.63 7.51
N ALA A 114 0.32 -1.40 8.37
CA ALA A 114 0.26 -2.01 9.69
C ALA A 114 0.09 -3.54 9.59
N ALA A 115 -0.74 -4.02 8.66
CA ALA A 115 -0.96 -5.45 8.42
C ALA A 115 0.27 -6.16 7.86
N ALA A 116 1.07 -5.46 7.03
CA ALA A 116 2.33 -5.99 6.53
C ALA A 116 3.36 -6.26 7.63
N GLY A 117 3.19 -5.66 8.82
CA GLY A 117 3.99 -5.92 10.02
C GLY A 117 5.45 -5.45 9.96
N GLY A 118 5.89 -4.92 8.82
CA GLY A 118 7.27 -4.47 8.58
C GLY A 118 7.56 -3.03 9.05
N PHE A 119 6.56 -2.31 9.56
CA PHE A 119 6.69 -0.93 10.01
C PHE A 119 6.08 -0.74 11.40
N SER A 120 6.82 -0.08 12.29
CA SER A 120 6.29 0.39 13.58
C SER A 120 5.33 1.57 13.40
N GLN A 121 4.50 1.84 14.42
CA GLN A 121 3.57 2.99 14.38
C GLN A 121 4.29 4.32 14.15
N GLY A 122 5.47 4.50 14.77
CA GLY A 122 6.30 5.67 14.56
C GLY A 122 6.87 5.76 13.13
N GLU A 123 7.22 4.63 12.51
CA GLU A 123 7.67 4.60 11.11
C GLU A 123 6.54 4.87 10.13
N ILE A 124 5.34 4.34 10.38
CA ILE A 124 4.14 4.65 9.57
C ILE A 124 3.83 6.15 9.70
N SER A 125 3.84 6.68 10.91
CA SER A 125 3.64 8.12 11.18
C SER A 125 4.66 8.99 10.45
N ALA A 126 5.94 8.62 10.50
CA ALA A 126 7.00 9.33 9.78
C ALA A 126 6.91 9.21 8.24
N LEU A 127 6.38 8.10 7.73
CA LEU A 127 6.20 7.87 6.29
C LEU A 127 5.01 8.64 5.71
N THR A 128 3.92 8.76 6.48
CA THR A 128 2.66 9.31 5.99
C THR A 128 2.35 10.71 6.51
N GLY A 129 3.12 11.23 7.47
CA GLY A 129 2.87 12.53 8.10
C GLY A 129 1.68 12.54 9.07
N ILE A 130 1.00 11.41 9.24
CA ILE A 130 -0.13 11.26 10.16
C ILE A 130 0.42 11.06 11.57
N ASP A 131 -0.06 11.83 12.54
CA ASP A 131 0.37 11.70 13.93
C ASP A 131 0.02 10.31 14.51
N GLU A 132 0.85 9.82 15.43
CA GLU A 132 0.71 8.47 15.98
C GLU A 132 -0.60 8.27 16.76
N PHE A 133 -1.15 9.32 17.37
CA PHE A 133 -2.41 9.24 18.10
C PHE A 133 -3.58 9.01 17.15
N ARG A 134 -3.63 9.77 16.04
CA ARG A 134 -4.58 9.55 14.95
C ARG A 134 -4.42 8.16 14.33
N LEU A 135 -3.19 7.72 14.06
CA LEU A 135 -2.93 6.38 13.54
C LEU A 135 -3.50 5.27 14.44
N ARG A 136 -3.29 5.35 15.76
CA ARG A 136 -3.87 4.38 16.72
C ARG A 136 -5.40 4.40 16.72
N ALA A 137 -6.02 5.57 16.60
CA ALA A 137 -7.47 5.67 16.52
C ALA A 137 -8.01 4.96 15.26
N ILE A 138 -7.39 5.20 14.10
CA ILE A 138 -7.72 4.56 12.83
C ILE A 138 -7.59 3.03 12.93
N LEU A 139 -6.46 2.54 13.43
CA LEU A 139 -6.21 1.10 13.57
C LEU A 139 -7.25 0.43 14.46
N ARG A 140 -7.63 1.07 15.57
CA ARG A 140 -8.67 0.57 16.47
C ARG A 140 -10.02 0.48 15.77
N THR A 141 -10.45 1.55 15.10
CA THR A 141 -11.72 1.57 14.35
C THR A 141 -11.76 0.50 13.26
N ALA A 142 -10.65 0.31 12.54
CA ALA A 142 -10.55 -0.74 11.54
C ALA A 142 -10.66 -2.15 12.13
N LEU A 143 -10.00 -2.41 13.26
CA LEU A 143 -10.09 -3.69 13.96
C LEU A 143 -11.51 -3.96 14.49
N GLU A 144 -12.19 -2.94 15.00
CA GLU A 144 -13.60 -3.03 15.41
C GLU A 144 -14.49 -3.40 14.22
N ALA A 145 -14.32 -2.74 13.07
CA ALA A 145 -15.06 -3.04 11.85
C ALA A 145 -14.78 -4.47 11.34
N LEU A 146 -13.53 -4.93 11.38
CA LEU A 146 -13.17 -6.30 10.99
C LEU A 146 -13.77 -7.35 11.90
N ARG A 147 -13.81 -7.10 13.21
CA ARG A 147 -14.43 -7.99 14.19
C ARG A 147 -15.93 -8.14 13.93
N GLY A 148 -16.65 -7.01 13.79
CA GLY A 148 -18.09 -7.03 13.50
C GLY A 148 -18.41 -7.83 12.23
N ARG A 149 -17.66 -7.61 11.15
CA ARG A 149 -17.87 -8.33 9.87
C ARG A 149 -17.59 -9.83 9.97
N ARG A 150 -16.67 -10.23 10.86
CA ARG A 150 -16.37 -11.65 11.11
C ARG A 150 -17.50 -12.31 11.90
N ASP A 151 -18.08 -11.60 12.84
CA ASP A 151 -19.23 -12.07 13.60
C ASP A 151 -20.46 -12.22 12.69
N ASP A 152 -20.70 -11.27 11.77
CA ASP A 152 -21.78 -11.38 10.77
C ASP A 152 -21.64 -12.63 9.88
N LEU A 153 -20.41 -12.96 9.46
CA LEU A 153 -20.12 -14.16 8.64
C LEU A 153 -20.25 -15.48 9.40
N LEU A 154 -20.16 -15.46 10.75
CA LEU A 154 -20.35 -16.64 11.60
C LEU A 154 -21.82 -16.83 12.00
N THR A 155 -22.64 -15.79 11.85
CA THR A 155 -24.07 -15.79 12.24
C THR A 155 -25.01 -16.00 11.04
N ALA A 156 -24.47 -16.04 9.82
CA ALA A 156 -25.18 -16.28 8.55
C ALA A 156 -24.98 -17.71 8.04
#